data_AF-A0A3C1W465-F1
#
_entry.id   AF-A0A3C1W465-F1
#
_cell.length_a   1.000
_cell.length_b   1.000
_cell.length_c   1.000
_cell.angle_alpha   90.00
_cell.angle_beta   90.00
_cell.angle_gamma   90.00
#
_symmetry.space_group_name_H-M   'P 1'
#
loop_
_entity.id
_entity.type
_entity.pdbx_description
1 polymer ?
#
loop_
_entity_poly.entity_id
_entity_poly.type
_entity_poly.pdbx_seq_one_letter_code
_entity_poly.pdbx_strand_id
1 'polypeptide(L)'
;MRTFCLLSLLVANLLPGSARGEFAFQEYKDRLPWIWESPTSAPAPAVTNKGWPTDEIDAFILAAWEESAMSPAPPASDRHWFRRVNFAITGLPPTPKATEEFLSSKDKDRRKSAVLNLLGSPHYG
;
A
#
# COMPACT_ATOMS: atom_id res chain seq x y z
N MET A 1 -28.13 -43.52 55.74
CA MET A 1 -29.55 -43.81 56.02
C MET A 1 -30.38 -42.68 55.44
N ARG A 2 -31.39 -43.01 54.62
CA ARG A 2 -32.50 -42.16 54.09
C ARG A 2 -32.32 -41.44 52.73
N THR A 3 -32.61 -42.26 51.72
CA THR A 3 -33.37 -42.07 50.47
C THR A 3 -34.53 -41.05 50.45
N PHE A 4 -34.73 -40.43 49.27
CA PHE A 4 -35.94 -40.19 48.43
C PHE A 4 -35.88 -38.79 47.78
N CYS A 5 -35.59 -38.63 46.49
CA CYS A 5 -36.41 -38.91 45.28
C CYS A 5 -37.63 -37.98 45.14
N LEU A 6 -37.63 -37.13 44.08
CA LEU A 6 -38.68 -36.95 43.06
C LEU A 6 -38.89 -35.50 42.61
N LEU A 7 -38.97 -35.35 41.27
CA LEU A 7 -39.73 -34.35 40.51
C LEU A 7 -39.28 -32.89 40.64
N SER A 8 -39.24 -32.03 39.62
CA SER A 8 -39.71 -32.08 38.23
C SER A 8 -39.31 -30.73 37.61
N LEU A 9 -39.10 -30.71 36.28
CA LEU A 9 -39.38 -29.56 35.42
C LEU A 9 -38.71 -28.20 35.77
N LEU A 10 -37.55 -27.94 35.17
CA LEU A 10 -37.42 -26.76 34.28
C LEU A 10 -36.22 -26.95 33.33
N VAL A 11 -36.39 -27.82 32.33
CA VAL A 11 -35.58 -27.76 31.11
C VAL A 11 -36.11 -26.58 30.30
N ALA A 12 -35.53 -25.39 30.47
CA ALA A 12 -35.74 -24.29 29.55
C ALA A 12 -34.53 -23.35 29.62
N ASN A 13 -33.86 -23.19 28.47
CA ASN A 13 -32.91 -22.11 28.15
C ASN A 13 -31.44 -22.28 28.59
N LEU A 14 -30.80 -23.40 28.29
CA LEU A 14 -29.32 -23.48 28.29
C LEU A 14 -28.71 -24.00 26.98
N LEU A 15 -29.33 -23.63 25.86
CA LEU A 15 -28.61 -23.60 24.59
C LEU A 15 -28.79 -22.19 24.03
N PRO A 16 -27.81 -21.28 24.17
CA PRO A 16 -27.80 -20.13 23.29
C PRO A 16 -27.74 -20.72 21.88
N GLY A 17 -28.87 -20.57 21.17
CA GLY A 17 -28.92 -20.82 19.75
C GLY A 17 -27.76 -20.10 19.09
N SER A 18 -27.14 -20.76 18.13
CA SER A 18 -26.11 -20.25 17.22
C SER A 18 -26.48 -18.86 16.68
N ALA A 19 -26.20 -17.82 17.46
CA ALA A 19 -26.22 -16.45 17.02
C ALA A 19 -24.92 -16.27 16.23
N ARG A 20 -25.03 -15.84 14.98
CA ARG A 20 -23.89 -15.27 14.23
C ARG A 20 -23.13 -14.39 15.22
N GLY A 21 -21.86 -14.70 15.49
CA GLY A 21 -21.06 -14.03 16.50
C GLY A 21 -21.27 -12.52 16.37
N GLU A 22 -21.67 -11.87 17.46
CA GLU A 22 -21.84 -10.43 17.48
C GLU A 22 -20.54 -9.77 17.00
N PHE A 23 -20.64 -8.83 16.08
CA PHE A 23 -19.48 -8.12 15.58
C PHE A 23 -18.87 -7.30 16.73
N ALA A 24 -17.70 -7.73 17.21
CA ALA A 24 -16.96 -7.08 18.29
C ALA A 24 -16.33 -5.76 17.79
N PHE A 25 -17.17 -4.74 17.60
CA PHE A 25 -16.77 -3.43 17.08
C PHE A 25 -15.62 -2.80 17.88
N GLN A 26 -15.65 -2.96 19.21
CA GLN A 26 -14.63 -2.37 20.07
C GLN A 26 -13.26 -3.04 19.89
N GLU A 27 -13.21 -4.37 19.80
CA GLU A 27 -11.97 -5.11 19.51
C GLU A 27 -11.41 -4.73 18.13
N TYR A 28 -12.28 -4.58 17.13
CA TYR A 28 -11.88 -4.14 15.80
C TYR A 28 -11.30 -2.71 15.81
N LYS A 29 -11.94 -1.80 16.54
CA LYS A 29 -11.51 -0.42 16.70
C LYS A 29 -10.15 -0.33 17.42
N ASP A 30 -9.96 -1.13 18.47
CA ASP A 30 -8.74 -1.13 19.28
C ASP A 30 -7.54 -1.75 18.55
N ARG A 31 -7.77 -2.66 17.59
CA ARG A 31 -6.70 -3.23 16.75
C ARG A 31 -6.11 -2.24 15.76
N LEU A 32 -6.88 -1.27 15.29
CA LEU A 32 -6.48 -0.30 14.25
C LEU A 32 -6.96 1.11 14.62
N PRO A 33 -6.50 1.67 15.75
CA PRO A 33 -6.97 2.97 16.25
C PRO A 33 -6.71 4.09 15.25
N TRP A 34 -5.61 4.00 14.50
CA TRP A 34 -5.19 4.95 13.47
C TRP A 34 -6.21 5.14 12.32
N ILE A 35 -7.14 4.21 12.09
CA ILE A 35 -8.21 4.37 11.09
C ILE A 35 -9.18 5.49 11.51
N TRP A 36 -9.32 5.69 12.82
CA TRP A 36 -10.30 6.61 13.42
C TRP A 36 -9.68 7.92 13.88
N GLU A 37 -8.36 8.04 13.81
CA GLU A 37 -7.62 9.24 14.13
C GLU A 37 -7.45 10.10 12.88
N SER A 38 -7.57 11.41 13.03
CA SER A 38 -7.31 12.32 11.92
C SER A 38 -5.80 12.38 11.66
N PRO A 39 -5.34 12.20 10.41
CA PRO A 39 -3.92 12.34 10.08
C PRO A 39 -3.42 13.72 10.47
N THR A 40 -2.30 13.76 11.20
CA THR A 40 -1.60 15.01 11.53
C THR A 40 -0.36 15.13 10.67
N SER A 41 -0.07 16.35 10.20
CA SER A 41 1.14 16.61 9.40
C SER A 41 2.37 16.58 10.31
N ALA A 42 3.31 15.69 10.02
CA ALA A 42 4.62 15.65 10.64
C ALA A 42 5.64 16.39 9.75
N PRO A 43 6.56 17.17 10.33
CA PRO A 43 7.63 17.79 9.55
C PRO A 43 8.57 16.71 8.98
N ALA A 44 9.08 16.93 7.77
CA ALA A 44 10.08 16.06 7.17
C ALA A 44 11.36 16.01 8.04
N PRO A 45 11.99 14.83 8.20
CA PRO A 45 13.20 14.70 8.98
C PRO A 45 14.38 15.43 8.32
N ALA A 46 15.32 15.87 9.14
CA ALA A 46 16.56 16.45 8.63
C ALA A 46 17.45 15.34 8.05
N VAL A 47 17.86 15.50 6.79
CA VAL A 47 18.75 14.59 6.08
C VAL A 47 20.05 15.29 5.71
N THR A 48 21.12 14.51 5.64
CA THR A 48 22.47 14.98 5.29
C THR A 48 22.55 15.27 3.80
N ASN A 49 22.07 14.36 2.96
CA ASN A 49 22.05 14.52 1.52
C ASN A 49 20.78 15.26 1.05
N LYS A 50 20.92 16.57 0.82
CA LYS A 50 19.81 17.43 0.36
C LYS A 50 19.52 17.35 -1.14
N GLY A 51 20.36 16.66 -1.93
CA GLY A 51 20.25 16.63 -3.39
C GLY A 51 19.51 15.41 -3.95
N TRP A 52 19.28 14.39 -3.14
CA TRP A 52 18.59 13.16 -3.55
C TRP A 52 17.06 13.23 -3.42
N PRO A 53 16.49 13.75 -2.32
CA PRO A 53 15.03 13.84 -2.17
C PRO A 53 14.42 14.70 -3.27
N THR A 54 13.38 14.20 -3.93
CA THR A 54 12.60 14.95 -4.92
C THR A 54 11.35 15.58 -4.32
N ASP A 55 10.86 15.04 -3.20
CA ASP A 55 9.75 15.55 -2.40
C ASP A 55 10.00 15.31 -0.90
N GLU A 56 9.18 15.88 -0.03
CA GLU A 56 9.28 15.76 1.43
C GLU A 56 9.20 14.30 1.91
N ILE A 57 8.45 13.45 1.20
CA ILE A 57 8.31 12.03 1.53
C ILE A 57 9.65 11.29 1.38
N ASP A 58 10.46 11.65 0.38
CA ASP A 58 11.76 11.01 0.15
C ASP A 58 12.73 11.24 1.31
N ALA A 59 12.56 12.34 2.06
CA ALA A 59 13.37 12.62 3.25
C ALA A 59 13.17 11.56 4.35
N PHE A 60 11.97 11.01 4.52
CA PHE A 60 11.72 9.94 5.49
C PHE A 60 12.46 8.64 5.14
N ILE A 61 12.49 8.30 3.85
CA ILE A 61 13.21 7.12 3.36
C ILE A 61 14.72 7.34 3.51
N LEU A 62 15.19 8.50 3.08
CA LEU A 62 16.61 8.83 3.14
C LEU A 62 17.12 8.91 4.59
N ALA A 63 16.34 9.46 5.52
CA ALA A 63 16.72 9.49 6.93
C ALA A 63 16.97 8.08 7.49
N ALA A 64 16.07 7.12 7.20
CA ALA A 64 16.25 5.73 7.60
C ALA A 64 17.48 5.07 6.95
N TRP A 65 17.78 5.41 5.69
CA TRP A 65 18.98 4.92 5.02
C TRP A 65 20.27 5.53 5.59
N GLU A 66 20.29 6.82 5.86
CA GLU A 66 21.45 7.50 6.47
C GLU A 66 21.74 6.94 7.88
N GLU A 67 20.72 6.71 8.69
CA GLU A 67 20.85 6.07 10.01
C GLU A 67 21.45 4.65 9.91
N SER A 68 21.09 3.91 8.86
CA SER A 68 21.62 2.57 8.58
C SER A 68 22.90 2.56 7.74
N ALA A 69 23.53 3.73 7.53
CA ALA A 69 24.72 3.90 6.70
C ALA A 69 24.58 3.36 5.27
N MET A 70 23.36 3.35 4.73
CA MET A 70 23.04 2.98 3.35
C MET A 70 22.93 4.21 2.47
N SER A 71 23.24 4.02 1.18
CA SER A 71 23.09 5.06 0.16
C SER A 71 22.06 4.64 -0.89
N PRO A 72 21.28 5.58 -1.44
CA PRO A 72 20.34 5.29 -2.52
C PRO A 72 21.04 4.69 -3.74
N ALA A 73 20.36 3.75 -4.41
CA ALA A 73 20.79 3.26 -5.70
C ALA A 73 20.70 4.37 -6.79
N PRO A 74 21.54 4.31 -7.83
CA PRO A 74 21.45 5.27 -8.93
C PRO A 74 20.10 5.15 -9.66
N PRO A 75 19.60 6.26 -10.26
CA PRO A 75 18.38 6.23 -11.04
C PRO A 75 18.43 5.19 -12.17
N ALA A 76 17.29 4.54 -12.41
CA ALA A 76 17.16 3.62 -13.53
C ALA A 76 17.38 4.37 -14.87
N SER A 77 18.14 3.76 -15.77
CA SER A 77 18.24 4.24 -17.16
C SER A 77 16.85 4.32 -17.79
N ASP A 78 16.65 5.25 -18.72
CA ASP A 78 15.37 5.44 -19.39
C ASP A 78 14.77 4.18 -20.02
N ARG A 79 15.60 3.34 -20.62
CA ARG A 79 15.16 2.05 -21.21
C ARG A 79 14.56 1.14 -20.14
N HIS A 80 15.24 0.99 -19.00
CA HIS A 80 14.74 0.19 -17.88
C HIS A 80 13.49 0.80 -17.26
N TRP A 81 13.45 2.12 -17.08
CA TRP A 81 12.27 2.82 -16.57
C TRP A 81 11.06 2.60 -17.48
N PHE A 82 11.22 2.77 -18.80
CA PHE A 82 10.13 2.61 -19.76
C PHE A 82 9.59 1.18 -19.79
N ARG A 83 10.47 0.18 -19.76
CA ARG A 83 10.06 -1.22 -19.66
C ARG A 83 9.27 -1.49 -18.38
N ARG A 84 9.75 -1.00 -17.23
CA ARG A 84 9.11 -1.20 -15.92
C ARG A 84 7.73 -0.56 -15.86
N VAL A 85 7.59 0.67 -16.33
CA VAL A 85 6.30 1.38 -16.26
C VAL A 85 5.24 0.76 -17.17
N ASN A 86 5.64 0.22 -18.33
CA ASN A 86 4.73 -0.54 -19.20
C ASN A 86 4.19 -1.78 -18.47
N PHE A 87 5.08 -2.62 -17.91
CA PHE A 87 4.64 -3.78 -17.14
C PHE A 87 3.81 -3.41 -15.91
N ALA A 88 4.16 -2.34 -15.20
CA ALA A 88 3.45 -1.93 -14.00
C ALA A 88 2.02 -1.43 -14.29
N ILE A 89 1.81 -0.77 -15.43
CA ILE A 89 0.50 -0.17 -15.76
C ILE A 89 -0.36 -1.12 -16.59
N THR A 90 0.19 -1.75 -17.63
CA THR A 90 -0.58 -2.56 -18.59
C THR A 90 -0.29 -4.05 -18.51
N GLY A 91 0.71 -4.48 -17.73
CA GLY A 91 1.16 -5.88 -17.69
C GLY A 91 1.90 -6.35 -18.95
N LEU A 92 2.06 -5.48 -19.96
CA LEU A 92 2.65 -5.82 -21.25
C LEU A 92 4.03 -5.17 -21.43
N PRO A 93 4.96 -5.81 -22.17
CA PRO A 93 6.20 -5.16 -22.54
C PRO A 93 5.97 -4.04 -23.58
N PRO A 94 6.81 -2.99 -23.61
CA PRO A 94 6.76 -2.00 -24.69
C PRO A 94 7.17 -2.65 -26.02
N THR A 95 6.64 -2.14 -27.13
CA THR A 95 7.11 -2.54 -28.46
C THR A 95 8.51 -1.95 -28.74
N PRO A 96 9.31 -2.58 -29.64
CA PRO A 96 10.61 -2.02 -30.03
C PRO A 96 10.50 -0.57 -30.55
N LYS A 97 9.52 -0.32 -31.41
CA LYS A 97 9.24 1.02 -31.97
C LYS A 97 8.92 2.05 -30.87
N ALA A 98 8.01 1.73 -29.95
CA ALA A 98 7.67 2.63 -28.85
C ALA A 98 8.88 2.92 -27.94
N THR A 99 9.77 1.94 -27.76
CA THR A 99 11.00 2.12 -27.00
C THR A 99 11.95 3.10 -27.69
N GLU A 100 12.13 2.97 -29.00
CA GLU A 100 12.97 3.88 -29.79
C GLU A 100 12.42 5.31 -29.81
N GLU A 101 11.10 5.46 -29.98
CA GLU A 101 10.41 6.76 -29.92
C GLU A 101 10.59 7.43 -28.55
N PHE A 102 10.43 6.67 -27.47
CA PHE A 102 10.63 7.18 -26.11
C PHE A 102 12.08 7.58 -25.82
N LEU A 103 13.05 6.80 -26.29
CA LEU A 103 14.48 7.06 -26.07
C LEU A 103 15.03 8.19 -26.94
N SER A 104 14.45 8.42 -28.12
CA SER A 104 14.84 9.52 -29.02
C SER A 104 14.14 10.84 -28.71
N SER A 105 13.05 10.82 -27.95
CA SER A 105 12.33 12.03 -27.56
C SER A 105 13.17 12.96 -26.69
N LYS A 106 13.24 14.24 -27.10
CA LYS A 106 13.88 15.33 -26.36
C LYS A 106 12.90 16.13 -25.49
N ASP A 107 11.63 15.71 -25.47
CA ASP A 107 10.62 16.36 -24.67
C ASP A 107 10.93 16.17 -23.17
N LYS A 108 10.88 17.27 -22.42
CA LYS A 108 11.08 17.28 -20.96
C LYS A 108 9.97 16.50 -20.26
N ASP A 109 8.77 16.46 -20.85
CA ASP A 109 7.60 15.79 -20.29
C ASP A 109 7.39 14.35 -20.82
N ARG A 110 8.33 13.80 -21.59
CA ARG A 110 8.18 12.47 -22.22
C ARG A 110 7.78 11.34 -21.27
N ARG A 111 8.25 11.37 -20.01
CA ARG A 111 7.89 10.37 -18.99
C ARG A 111 6.42 10.52 -18.57
N LYS A 112 5.96 11.75 -18.36
CA LYS A 112 4.56 12.05 -18.04
C LYS A 112 3.65 11.65 -19.20
N SER A 113 4.01 12.05 -20.43
CA SER A 113 3.26 11.69 -21.64
C SER A 113 3.20 10.18 -21.84
N ALA A 114 4.31 9.45 -21.60
CA ALA A 114 4.32 8.00 -21.66
C ALA A 114 3.34 7.36 -20.65
N VAL A 115 3.32 7.84 -19.40
CA VAL A 115 2.38 7.35 -18.38
C VAL A 115 0.93 7.63 -18.79
N LEU A 116 0.62 8.86 -19.23
CA LEU A 116 -0.73 9.21 -19.67
C LEU A 116 -1.20 8.36 -20.85
N ASN A 117 -0.33 8.08 -21.82
CA ASN A 117 -0.65 7.19 -22.94
C ASN A 117 -0.92 5.75 -22.49
N LEU A 118 -0.16 5.25 -21.50
CA LEU A 118 -0.37 3.91 -20.94
C LEU A 118 -1.70 3.83 -20.17
N LEU A 119 -2.02 4.84 -19.37
CA LEU A 119 -3.30 4.93 -18.63
C LEU A 119 -4.50 5.09 -19.58
N GLY A 120 -4.30 5.68 -20.76
CA GLY A 120 -5.33 5.76 -21.81
C GLY A 120 -5.43 4.52 -22.72
N SER A 121 -4.58 3.51 -22.50
CA SER A 121 -4.55 2.30 -23.32
C SER A 121 -5.77 1.41 -23.06
N PRO A 122 -6.31 0.70 -24.07
CA PRO A 122 -7.32 -0.34 -23.86
C PRO A 122 -6.87 -1.49 -22.95
N HIS A 123 -5.56 -1.63 -22.73
CA HIS A 123 -4.98 -2.65 -21.86
C HIS A 123 -4.89 -2.21 -20.39
N TYR A 124 -5.23 -0.97 -20.06
CA TYR A 124 -5.28 -0.49 -18.68
C TYR A 124 -6.70 -0.65 -18.14
N GLY A 125 -6.86 -1.43 -17.06
CA GLY A 125 -8.15 -1.78 -16.45
C GLY A 125 -8.35 -3.28 -16.36
#